data_AF-A0A151WNJ7-F1
#
_entry.id   AF-A0A151WNJ7-F1
#
_cell.length_a   1.000
_cell.length_b   1.000
_cell.length_c   1.000
_cell.angle_alpha   90.00
_cell.angle_beta   90.00
_cell.angle_gamma   90.00
#
_symmetry.space_group_name_H-M   'P 1'
#
loop_
_entity.id
_entity.type
_entity.pdbx_description
1 polymer ?
#
loop_
_entity_poly.entity_id
_entity_poly.type
_entity_poly.pdbx_seq_one_letter_code
_entity_poly.pdbx_strand_id
1 'polypeptide(L)'
;LEEAYFPNIDSNSVLIDSWTGHCPNIISDLTPAGKHITTMIILKGTTGKIQPLDVYGFRIWKNFAKRFSDTVLLLESNINLHERNNIIKLQSLIHNQLSSPRYHNLFKYSWFKSGYTNERPEEFENPVEFSK
;
A
#
# COMPACT_ATOMS: atom_id res chain seq x y z
N LEU A 1 -3.43 -8.61 -2.88
CA LEU A 1 -2.35 -7.77 -2.27
C LEU A 1 -1.30 -8.61 -1.56
N GLU A 2 -1.69 -9.54 -0.69
CA GLU A 2 -0.75 -10.43 0.03
C GLU A 2 0.25 -11.12 -0.91
N GLU A 3 -0.24 -11.73 -1.99
CA GLU A 3 0.61 -12.39 -3.00
C GLU A 3 1.63 -11.48 -3.69
N ALA A 4 1.45 -10.16 -3.65
CA ALA A 4 2.38 -9.21 -4.28
C ALA A 4 3.37 -8.59 -3.27
N TYR A 5 2.98 -8.51 -2.00
CA TYR A 5 3.78 -7.88 -0.95
C TYR A 5 4.51 -8.88 -0.06
N PHE A 6 3.89 -10.01 0.26
CA PHE A 6 4.42 -10.97 1.22
C PHE A 6 5.58 -11.80 0.68
N PRO A 7 5.64 -12.19 -0.61
CA PRO A 7 6.79 -12.97 -1.10
C PRO A 7 8.13 -12.23 -1.01
N ASN A 8 8.12 -10.90 -0.92
CA ASN A 8 9.32 -10.07 -0.85
C ASN A 8 9.72 -9.70 0.59
N ILE A 9 9.04 -10.26 1.59
CA ILE A 9 9.29 -10.00 3.01
C ILE A 9 9.40 -11.36 3.69
N ASP A 10 10.49 -11.60 4.43
CA ASP A 10 10.58 -12.83 5.23
C ASP A 10 9.41 -12.94 6.21
N SER A 11 8.99 -14.16 6.54
CA SER A 11 7.79 -14.44 7.36
C SER A 11 7.79 -13.79 8.76
N ASN A 12 8.93 -13.26 9.20
CA ASN A 12 9.14 -12.62 10.49
C ASN A 12 9.75 -11.22 10.35
N SER A 13 9.64 -10.58 9.18
CA SER A 13 10.26 -9.28 8.93
C SER A 13 9.21 -8.18 8.74
N VAL A 14 9.55 -6.96 9.18
CA VAL A 14 8.73 -5.77 8.93
C VAL A 14 9.63 -4.66 8.42
N LEU A 15 9.26 -4.07 7.28
CA LEU A 15 9.91 -2.88 6.72
C LEU A 15 9.13 -1.64 7.14
N ILE A 16 9.80 -0.67 7.75
CA ILE A 16 9.15 0.45 8.43
C ILE A 16 9.82 1.76 8.08
N ASP A 17 9.00 2.81 7.96
CA ASP A 17 9.51 4.17 7.77
C ASP A 17 10.22 4.67 9.03
N SER A 18 11.27 5.50 8.88
CA SER A 18 11.98 6.13 10.00
C SER A 18 11.17 7.28 10.61
N TRP A 19 9.99 6.96 11.11
CA TRP A 19 9.11 7.87 11.82
C TRP A 19 9.25 7.66 13.32
N THR A 20 9.17 8.73 14.12
CA THR A 20 9.41 8.65 15.58
C THR A 20 8.38 7.79 16.32
N GLY A 21 7.20 7.57 15.74
CA GLY A 21 6.22 6.62 16.28
C GLY A 21 6.52 5.15 15.94
N HIS A 22 7.48 4.88 15.06
CA HIS A 22 7.87 3.55 14.59
C HIS A 22 9.23 3.14 15.16
N CYS A 23 9.35 3.14 16.49
CA CYS A 23 10.58 2.77 17.17
C CYS A 23 10.75 1.24 17.21
N PRO A 24 11.93 0.69 16.86
CA PRO A 24 12.23 -0.74 16.97
C PRO A 24 11.98 -1.31 18.37
N ASN A 25 12.21 -0.50 19.40
CA ASN A 25 11.98 -0.88 20.79
C ASN A 25 10.49 -1.20 21.04
N ILE A 26 9.57 -0.41 20.47
CA ILE A 26 8.12 -0.66 20.62
C ILE A 26 7.75 -2.00 20.00
N ILE A 27 8.35 -2.34 18.86
CA ILE A 27 8.09 -3.62 18.18
C ILE A 27 8.64 -4.77 19.00
N SER A 28 9.85 -4.63 19.53
CA SER A 28 10.43 -5.60 20.46
C SER A 28 9.54 -5.80 21.69
N ASP A 29 9.08 -4.72 22.32
CA ASP A 29 8.27 -4.75 23.54
C ASP A 29 6.87 -5.37 23.30
N LEU A 30 6.31 -5.19 22.11
CA LEU A 30 5.02 -5.76 21.71
C LEU A 30 5.14 -7.14 21.06
N THR A 31 6.36 -7.63 20.79
CA THR A 31 6.56 -8.95 20.19
C THR A 31 6.19 -10.03 21.22
N PRO A 32 5.25 -10.95 20.91
CA PRO A 32 4.87 -12.00 21.84
C PRO A 32 6.06 -12.88 22.23
N ALA A 33 6.06 -13.38 23.48
CA ALA A 33 7.09 -14.29 23.96
C ALA A 33 7.25 -15.51 23.03
N GLY A 34 8.49 -15.84 22.68
CA GLY A 34 8.80 -16.94 21.76
C GLY A 34 8.67 -16.59 20.28
N LYS A 35 8.33 -15.35 19.91
CA LYS A 35 8.42 -14.85 18.54
C LYS A 35 9.60 -13.90 18.38
N HIS A 36 10.17 -13.88 17.18
CA HIS A 36 11.21 -12.95 16.80
C HIS A 36 10.72 -12.17 15.57
N ILE A 37 10.79 -10.84 15.62
CA ILE A 37 10.45 -9.97 14.49
C ILE A 37 11.69 -9.17 14.10
N THR A 38 12.16 -9.35 12.87
CA THR A 38 13.24 -8.57 12.27
C THR A 38 12.67 -7.25 11.79
N THR A 39 13.16 -6.14 12.35
CA THR A 39 12.74 -4.80 11.91
C THR A 39 13.78 -4.23 10.95
N MET A 40 13.34 -3.83 9.76
CA MET A 40 14.14 -3.08 8.79
C MET A 40 13.61 -1.65 8.70
N ILE A 41 14.51 -0.67 8.79
CA ILE A 41 14.14 0.74 8.80
C ILE A 41 14.56 1.40 7.49
N ILE A 42 13.62 2.05 6.83
CA ILE A 42 13.86 2.93 5.70
C ILE A 42 14.51 4.21 6.20
N LEU A 43 15.65 4.59 5.63
CA LEU A 43 16.38 5.77 6.08
C LEU A 43 15.56 7.06 5.89
N LYS A 44 15.76 8.01 6.82
CA LYS A 44 15.08 9.30 6.78
C LYS A 44 15.33 10.04 5.47
N GLY A 45 14.27 10.57 4.88
CA GLY A 45 14.34 11.31 3.61
C GLY A 45 14.45 10.41 2.37
N THR A 46 14.36 9.09 2.53
CA THR A 46 14.42 8.13 1.41
C THR A 46 13.08 7.44 1.13
N THR A 47 12.04 7.67 1.94
CA THR A 47 10.73 7.00 1.85
C THR A 47 10.15 7.08 0.44
N GLY A 48 10.08 8.27 -0.16
CA GLY A 48 9.60 8.45 -1.55
C GLY A 48 10.46 7.80 -2.65
N LYS A 49 11.66 7.30 -2.32
CA LYS A 49 12.58 6.65 -3.26
C LYS A 49 12.59 5.13 -3.12
N ILE A 50 12.50 4.63 -1.88
CA ILE A 50 12.68 3.21 -1.60
C ILE A 50 11.44 2.55 -1.02
N GLN A 51 10.47 3.25 -0.43
CA GLN A 51 9.28 2.60 0.09
C GLN A 51 8.33 2.20 -1.07
N PRO A 52 8.01 0.92 -1.29
CA PRO A 52 7.25 0.50 -2.48
C PRO A 52 5.84 1.11 -2.56
N LEU A 53 5.22 1.38 -1.41
CA LEU A 53 3.93 2.06 -1.36
C LEU A 53 4.03 3.52 -1.79
N ASP A 54 4.99 4.31 -1.30
CA ASP A 54 5.21 5.69 -1.75
C ASP A 54 5.65 5.78 -3.22
N VAL A 55 6.57 4.89 -3.64
CA VAL A 55 7.13 4.90 -5.00
C VAL A 55 6.04 4.71 -6.05
N TYR A 56 5.01 3.90 -5.76
CA TYR A 56 3.96 3.62 -6.76
C TYR A 56 2.56 3.38 -6.18
N GLY A 57 2.45 2.60 -5.10
CA GLY A 57 1.16 2.13 -4.58
C GLY A 57 0.17 3.23 -4.17
N PHE A 58 0.59 4.22 -3.38
CA PHE A 58 -0.30 5.26 -2.87
C PHE A 58 -0.80 6.22 -3.94
N ARG A 59 -0.05 6.41 -5.04
CA ARG A 59 -0.54 7.21 -6.16
C ARG A 59 -1.81 6.59 -6.74
N ILE A 60 -1.78 5.29 -6.97
CA ILE A 60 -2.93 4.54 -7.49
C ILE A 60 -4.08 4.56 -6.49
N TRP A 61 -3.78 4.32 -5.20
CA TRP A 61 -4.78 4.36 -4.14
C TRP A 61 -5.51 5.70 -4.09
N LYS A 62 -4.78 6.82 -4.15
CA LYS A 62 -5.35 8.18 -4.19
C LYS A 62 -6.20 8.43 -5.43
N ASN A 63 -5.81 7.90 -6.59
CA ASN A 63 -6.61 8.02 -7.81
C ASN A 63 -7.96 7.32 -7.68
N PHE A 64 -8.01 6.11 -7.11
CA PHE A 64 -9.27 5.44 -6.81
C PHE A 64 -10.12 6.19 -5.79
N ALA A 65 -9.51 6.66 -4.69
CA ALA A 65 -10.20 7.45 -3.68
C ALA A 65 -10.85 8.70 -4.30
N LYS A 66 -10.12 9.40 -5.16
CA LYS A 66 -10.63 10.55 -5.91
C LYS A 66 -11.78 10.14 -6.83
N ARG A 67 -11.61 9.11 -7.68
CA ARG A 67 -12.65 8.69 -8.65
C ARG A 67 -13.96 8.30 -7.97
N PHE A 68 -13.89 7.54 -6.88
CA PHE A 68 -15.09 7.17 -6.12
C PHE A 68 -15.75 8.38 -5.46
N SER A 69 -14.95 9.28 -4.88
CA SER A 69 -15.46 10.53 -4.31
C SER A 69 -16.15 11.41 -5.36
N ASP A 70 -15.52 11.59 -6.53
CA ASP A 70 -16.06 12.37 -7.65
C ASP A 70 -17.37 11.75 -8.16
N THR A 71 -17.49 10.42 -8.17
CA THR A 71 -18.70 9.71 -8.58
C THR A 71 -19.85 9.94 -7.59
N VAL A 72 -19.57 9.88 -6.29
CA VAL A 72 -20.54 10.16 -5.22
C VAL A 72 -21.08 11.59 -5.32
N LEU A 73 -20.21 12.55 -5.63
CA LEU A 73 -20.57 13.95 -5.85
C LEU A 73 -21.40 14.14 -7.13
N LEU A 74 -20.99 13.52 -8.25
CA LEU A 74 -21.66 13.66 -9.53
C LEU A 74 -23.07 13.05 -9.55
N LEU A 75 -23.25 11.92 -8.85
CA LEU A 75 -24.55 11.24 -8.77
C LEU A 75 -25.50 11.85 -7.74
N GLU A 76 -25.11 12.98 -7.12
CA GLU A 76 -25.86 13.65 -6.04
C GLU A 76 -26.32 12.68 -4.94
N SER A 77 -25.49 11.68 -4.67
CA SER A 77 -25.85 10.67 -3.68
C SER A 77 -25.86 11.28 -2.28
N ASN A 78 -26.85 10.91 -1.46
CA ASN A 78 -26.95 11.36 -0.07
C ASN A 78 -25.95 10.62 0.85
N ILE A 79 -24.67 10.63 0.47
CA ILE A 79 -23.56 9.97 1.17
C ILE A 79 -22.62 11.07 1.65
N ASN A 80 -22.46 11.16 2.97
CA ASN A 80 -21.44 12.04 3.55
C ASN A 80 -20.06 11.36 3.53
N LEU A 81 -19.20 11.76 2.60
CA LEU A 81 -17.84 11.23 2.46
C LEU A 81 -16.92 11.54 3.65
N HIS A 82 -17.28 12.49 4.50
CA HIS A 82 -16.51 12.86 5.68
C HIS A 82 -16.91 12.07 6.93
N GLU A 83 -17.98 11.26 6.87
CA GLU A 83 -18.36 10.38 7.96
C GLU A 83 -17.38 9.20 8.06
N ARG A 84 -16.92 8.88 9.28
CA ARG A 84 -15.97 7.81 9.56
C ARG A 84 -16.34 6.48 8.89
N ASN A 85 -17.61 6.06 8.97
CA ASN A 85 -18.06 4.80 8.37
C ASN A 85 -17.92 4.80 6.85
N ASN A 86 -18.21 5.92 6.20
CA ASN A 86 -18.12 6.04 4.75
C ASN A 86 -16.66 6.14 4.30
N ILE A 87 -15.78 6.76 5.08
CA ILE A 87 -14.33 6.72 4.87
C ILE A 87 -13.83 5.27 4.92
N ILE A 88 -14.22 4.51 5.95
CA ILE A 88 -13.81 3.09 6.07
C ILE A 88 -14.32 2.29 4.87
N LYS A 89 -15.60 2.43 4.51
CA LYS A 89 -16.17 1.77 3.32
C LYS A 89 -15.41 2.13 2.05
N LEU A 90 -15.07 3.41 1.85
CA LEU A 90 -14.29 3.86 0.71
C LEU A 90 -12.92 3.17 0.67
N GLN A 91 -12.19 3.14 1.79
CA GLN A 91 -10.89 2.45 1.87
C GLN A 91 -11.04 0.95 1.60
N SER A 92 -12.07 0.29 2.14
CA SER A 92 -12.36 -1.12 1.90
C SER A 92 -12.68 -1.41 0.43
N LEU A 93 -13.43 -0.53 -0.25
CA LEU A 93 -13.73 -0.66 -1.67
C LEU A 93 -12.45 -0.57 -2.51
N ILE A 94 -11.58 0.41 -2.21
CA ILE A 94 -10.29 0.56 -2.90
C ILE A 94 -9.41 -0.68 -2.68
N HIS A 95 -9.31 -1.15 -1.44
CA HIS A 95 -8.59 -2.37 -1.09
C HIS A 95 -9.11 -3.58 -1.87
N ASN A 96 -10.43 -3.74 -1.96
CA ASN A 96 -11.05 -4.84 -2.70
C ASN A 96 -10.70 -4.77 -4.20
N GLN A 97 -10.78 -3.58 -4.82
CA GLN A 97 -10.38 -3.42 -6.23
C GLN A 97 -8.90 -3.76 -6.45
N LEU A 98 -8.01 -3.21 -5.62
CA LEU A 98 -6.57 -3.42 -5.73
C LEU A 98 -6.12 -4.83 -5.31
N SER A 99 -7.00 -5.62 -4.70
CA SER A 99 -6.76 -7.02 -4.40
C SER A 99 -6.97 -7.94 -5.61
N SER A 100 -7.54 -7.42 -6.70
CA SER A 100 -7.65 -8.17 -7.96
C SER A 100 -6.27 -8.60 -8.48
N PRO A 101 -6.13 -9.84 -9.01
CA PRO A 101 -4.89 -10.31 -9.63
C PRO A 101 -4.36 -9.38 -10.74
N ARG A 102 -5.25 -8.61 -11.38
CA ARG A 102 -4.89 -7.61 -12.40
C ARG A 102 -3.84 -6.62 -11.90
N TYR A 103 -3.83 -6.28 -10.61
CA TYR A 103 -2.91 -5.30 -10.04
C TYR A 103 -1.67 -5.92 -9.40
N HIS A 104 -1.51 -7.26 -9.42
CA HIS A 104 -0.35 -7.91 -8.78
C HIS A 104 0.98 -7.45 -9.39
N ASN A 105 1.06 -7.37 -10.73
CA ASN A 105 2.27 -6.92 -11.42
C ASN A 105 2.61 -5.44 -11.13
N LEU A 106 1.60 -4.60 -10.89
CA LEU A 106 1.80 -3.21 -10.48
C LEU A 106 2.53 -3.13 -9.13
N PHE A 107 2.13 -3.95 -8.16
CA PHE A 107 2.75 -3.97 -6.85
C PHE A 107 4.11 -4.68 -6.87
N LYS A 108 4.29 -5.74 -7.66
CA LYS A 108 5.62 -6.31 -7.92
C LYS A 108 6.56 -5.26 -8.54
N TYR A 109 6.05 -4.41 -9.41
CA TYR A 109 6.84 -3.37 -10.06
C TYR A 109 7.27 -2.28 -9.08
N SER A 110 6.47 -1.98 -8.06
CA SER A 110 6.87 -1.03 -7.02
C SER A 110 8.06 -1.54 -6.22
N TRP A 111 8.12 -2.85 -5.90
CA TRP A 111 9.29 -3.48 -5.28
C TRP A 111 10.54 -3.41 -6.17
N PHE A 112 10.41 -3.71 -7.46
CA PHE A 112 11.49 -3.57 -8.44
C PHE A 112 11.99 -2.14 -8.54
N LYS A 113 11.08 -1.16 -8.64
CA LYS A 113 11.44 0.27 -8.74
C LYS A 113 12.06 0.82 -7.47
N SER A 114 11.70 0.28 -6.32
CA SER A 114 12.34 0.55 -5.04
C SER A 114 13.73 -0.08 -4.89
N GLY A 115 14.12 -0.98 -5.79
CA GLY A 115 15.42 -1.66 -5.76
C GLY A 115 15.50 -2.87 -4.84
N TYR A 116 14.37 -3.42 -4.40
CA TYR A 116 14.34 -4.61 -3.54
C TYR A 116 14.31 -5.93 -4.31
N THR A 117 13.88 -5.90 -5.57
CA THR A 117 13.93 -7.07 -6.46
C THR A 117 14.72 -6.74 -7.71
N ASN A 118 15.42 -7.75 -8.25
CA ASN A 118 16.19 -7.62 -9.49
C ASN A 118 15.35 -7.92 -10.73
N GLU A 119 14.28 -8.70 -10.55
CA GLU A 119 13.39 -9.11 -11.64
C GLU A 119 12.33 -8.05 -11.88
N ARG A 120 12.31 -7.52 -13.11
CA ARG A 120 11.23 -6.65 -13.58
C ARG A 120 10.01 -7.54 -13.86
N PRO A 121 8.85 -7.27 -13.25
CA PRO A 121 7.65 -8.05 -13.54
C PRO A 121 7.16 -7.79 -14.96
N GLU A 122 6.26 -8.67 -15.41
CA GLU A 122 5.52 -8.49 -16.66
C GLU A 122 4.77 -7.15 -16.70
N GLU A 123 4.47 -6.71 -17.92
CA GLU A 123 3.72 -5.49 -18.13
C GLU A 123 2.36 -5.55 -17.44
N PHE A 124 1.93 -4.39 -16.95
CA PHE A 124 0.64 -4.23 -16.32
C PHE A 124 0.00 -2.97 -16.85
N GLU A 125 -1.31 -3.04 -16.93
CA GLU A 125 -2.15 -1.94 -17.34
C GLU A 125 -2.14 -0.83 -16.30
N ASN A 126 -2.01 0.42 -16.74
CA ASN A 126 -2.08 1.56 -15.85
C ASN A 126 -3.51 1.68 -15.30
N PRO A 127 -3.74 1.62 -13.98
CA PRO A 127 -5.10 1.69 -13.42
C PRO A 127 -5.86 2.97 -13.78
N VAL A 128 -5.12 4.04 -14.13
CA VAL A 128 -5.69 5.32 -14.61
C VAL A 128 -6.37 5.18 -15.98
N GLU A 129 -5.92 4.24 -16.82
CA GLU A 129 -6.44 4.07 -18.18
C GLU A 129 -7.76 3.27 -18.22
N PHE A 130 -8.05 2.52 -17.15
CA PHE A 130 -9.23 1.66 -17.02
C PHE A 130 -10.33 2.25 -16.15
N SER A 131 -10.13 3.44 -15.57
CA SER A 131 -11.14 4.10 -14.73
C SER A 131 -12.28 4.76 -15.53
N LYS A 132 -12.60 4.22 -16.72
CA LYS A 132 -13.73 4.67 -17.54
C LYS A 132 -15.03 4.34 -16.82
#